data_AF-A0A1I2RYT8-F1
#
_entry.id   AF-A0A1I2RYT8-F1
#
_cell.length_a   1.000
_cell.length_b   1.000
_cell.length_c   1.000
_cell.angle_alpha   90.00
_cell.angle_beta   90.00
_cell.angle_gamma   90.00
#
_symmetry.space_group_name_H-M   'P 1'
#
loop_
_entity.id
_entity.type
_entity.pdbx_description
1 polymer ?
#
loop_
_entity_poly.entity_id
_entity_poly.type
_entity_poly.pdbx_seq_one_letter_code
_entity_poly.pdbx_strand_id
1 'polypeptide(L)'
;MNNEVDRTRRETIFIYIWGISHAYFLVGGAKVLYFEGANVWEKVCAGLVLVFFAVSAYKYAKIFRTQSAQTMLNETFPTLAYAYIAEAISLHEHGMSLAVLPFLFFLWIFFVIDERFLDWLTEKQPQQPKQTLRDD
;
A
#
# COMPACT_ATOMS: atom_id res chain seq x y z
N MET A 1 -5.18 10.59 -23.83
CA MET A 1 -6.19 9.54 -23.55
C MET A 1 -5.91 9.00 -22.16
N ASN A 2 -6.80 9.25 -21.19
CA ASN A 2 -6.74 8.55 -19.91
C ASN A 2 -7.38 7.19 -20.13
N ASN A 3 -6.58 6.13 -20.11
CA ASN A 3 -7.12 4.77 -20.06
C ASN A 3 -7.71 4.57 -18.66
N GLU A 4 -9.00 4.89 -18.50
CA GLU A 4 -9.71 4.50 -17.30
C GLU A 4 -9.80 2.97 -17.30
N VAL A 5 -9.14 2.35 -16.32
CA VAL A 5 -9.25 0.91 -16.07
C VAL A 5 -10.67 0.66 -15.58
N ASP A 6 -11.41 -0.20 -16.28
CA ASP A 6 -12.75 -0.62 -15.87
C ASP A 6 -12.64 -1.56 -14.66
N ARG A 7 -12.60 -0.97 -13.47
CA ARG A 7 -12.37 -1.66 -12.19
C ARG A 7 -13.67 -2.11 -11.55
N THR A 8 -13.63 -3.23 -10.84
CA THR A 8 -14.75 -3.60 -9.96
C THR A 8 -14.82 -2.64 -8.77
N ARG A 9 -16.00 -2.57 -8.12
CA ARG A 9 -16.16 -1.82 -6.87
C ARG A 9 -15.26 -2.37 -5.76
N ARG A 10 -15.06 -3.69 -5.71
CA ARG A 10 -14.18 -4.36 -4.72
C ARG A 10 -12.73 -3.93 -4.91
N GLU A 11 -12.25 -4.01 -6.15
CA GLU A 11 -10.91 -3.59 -6.53
C GLU A 11 -10.65 -2.13 -6.17
N THR A 12 -11.60 -1.24 -6.49
CA THR A 12 -11.51 0.18 -6.18
C THR A 12 -11.41 0.43 -4.67
N ILE A 13 -12.29 -0.21 -3.87
CA ILE A 13 -12.26 -0.07 -2.40
C ILE A 13 -10.94 -0.58 -1.84
N PHE A 14 -10.46 -1.74 -2.31
CA PHE A 14 -9.19 -2.30 -1.86
C PHE A 14 -8.02 -1.36 -2.16
N ILE A 15 -7.97 -0.78 -3.37
CA ILE A 15 -6.94 0.19 -3.75
C ILE A 15 -6.92 1.39 -2.78
N TYR A 16 -8.10 1.90 -2.39
CA TYR A 16 -8.18 2.99 -1.41
C TYR A 16 -7.71 2.58 -0.01
N ILE A 17 -8.16 1.42 0.47
CA ILE A 17 -7.74 0.89 1.79
C ILE A 17 -6.22 0.72 1.80
N TRP A 18 -5.67 0.06 0.77
CA TRP A 18 -4.23 -0.14 0.61
C TRP A 18 -3.50 1.20 0.62
N GLY A 19 -3.94 2.17 -0.20
CA GLY A 19 -3.30 3.48 -0.28
C GLY A 19 -3.32 4.28 1.03
N ILE A 20 -4.42 4.23 1.79
CA ILE A 20 -4.52 4.90 3.11
C ILE A 20 -3.60 4.23 4.13
N SER A 21 -3.61 2.89 4.21
CA SER A 21 -2.71 2.14 5.09
C SER A 21 -1.24 2.39 4.75
N HIS A 22 -0.92 2.47 3.46
CA HIS A 22 0.43 2.76 2.97
C HIS A 22 0.88 4.17 3.39
N ALA A 23 0.03 5.18 3.21
CA ALA A 23 0.33 6.55 3.59
C ALA A 23 0.53 6.67 5.10
N TYR A 24 -0.29 6.00 5.91
CA TYR A 24 -0.14 5.97 7.36
C TYR A 24 1.22 5.41 7.79
N PHE A 25 1.63 4.26 7.23
CA PHE A 25 2.91 3.64 7.55
C PHE A 25 4.11 4.47 7.09
N LEU A 26 4.06 5.06 5.90
CA LEU A 26 5.14 5.92 5.41
C LEU A 26 5.34 7.15 6.31
N VAL A 27 4.24 7.78 6.74
CA VAL A 27 4.28 8.92 7.66
C VAL A 27 4.71 8.48 9.06
N GLY A 28 4.25 7.32 9.52
CA GLY A 28 4.62 6.70 10.79
C GLY A 28 6.12 6.45 10.90
N GLY A 29 6.70 5.68 9.98
CA GLY A 29 8.13 5.36 9.99
C GLY A 29 9.02 6.60 9.86
N ALA A 30 8.61 7.59 9.06
CA ALA A 30 9.33 8.86 8.92
C ALA A 30 9.28 9.71 10.21
N LYS A 31 8.14 9.71 10.91
CA LYS A 31 8.00 10.38 12.21
C LYS A 31 8.92 9.74 13.25
N VAL A 32 8.93 8.42 13.36
CA VAL A 32 9.75 7.69 14.34
C VAL A 32 11.23 8.01 14.11
N LEU A 33 11.73 7.86 12.88
CA LEU A 33 13.13 8.17 12.57
C LEU A 33 13.53 9.64 12.82
N TYR A 34 12.63 10.60 12.57
CA TYR A 34 12.95 12.03 12.72
C TYR A 34 12.97 12.48 14.19
N PHE A 35 12.01 12.00 14.99
CA PHE A 35 11.86 12.44 16.39
C PHE A 35 12.63 11.56 17.37
N GLU A 36 12.76 10.26 17.10
CA GLU A 36 13.39 9.29 18.00
C GLU A 36 14.84 8.96 17.61
N GLY A 37 15.34 9.48 16.49
CA GLY A 37 16.75 9.35 16.10
C GLY A 37 17.70 9.90 17.16
N ALA A 38 18.59 9.05 17.65
CA ALA A 38 19.55 9.29 18.72
C ALA A 38 20.67 10.27 18.31
N ASN A 39 20.97 10.38 17.01
CA ASN A 39 22.02 11.27 16.51
C ASN A 39 21.61 12.07 15.25
N VAL A 40 22.43 13.08 14.91
CA VAL A 40 22.18 13.96 13.75
C VAL A 40 22.14 13.18 12.43
N TRP A 41 22.96 12.13 12.29
CA TRP A 41 23.01 11.32 11.07
C TRP A 41 21.73 10.51 10.86
N GLU A 42 21.16 9.95 11.92
CA GLU A 42 19.86 9.28 11.86
C GLU A 42 18.74 10.24 11.44
N LYS A 43 18.76 11.49 11.91
CA LYS A 43 17.81 12.51 11.48
C LYS A 43 18.00 12.93 10.02
N VAL A 44 19.24 12.97 9.54
CA VAL A 44 19.54 13.21 8.11
C VAL A 44 19.03 12.04 7.27
N CYS A 45 19.27 10.79 7.69
CA CYS A 45 18.72 9.60 7.05
C CYS A 45 17.18 9.62 7.05
N ALA A 46 16.57 10.02 8.16
CA ALA A 46 15.12 10.22 8.27
C ALA A 46 14.60 11.23 7.23
N GLY A 47 15.30 12.37 7.10
CA GLY A 47 14.96 13.40 6.12
C GLY A 47 15.04 12.90 4.68
N LEU A 48 16.08 12.13 4.33
CA LEU A 48 16.23 11.52 3.00
C LEU A 48 15.11 10.50 2.71
N VAL A 49 14.77 9.68 3.70
CA VAL A 49 13.65 8.73 3.62
C VAL A 49 12.33 9.47 3.42
N LEU A 50 12.11 10.58 4.13
CA LEU A 50 10.91 11.40 4.01
C LEU A 50 10.78 12.06 2.63
N VAL A 51 11.89 12.52 2.04
CA VAL A 51 11.94 13.01 0.66
C VAL A 51 11.60 11.90 -0.34
N PHE A 52 12.21 10.72 -0.19
CA PHE A 52 11.90 9.55 -1.03
C PHE A 52 10.42 9.17 -0.94
N PHE A 53 9.83 9.21 0.27
CA PHE A 53 8.41 8.94 0.47
C PHE A 53 7.51 10.01 -0.14
N ALA A 54 7.86 11.29 -0.07
CA ALA A 54 7.10 12.36 -0.71
C ALA A 54 7.06 12.19 -2.23
N VAL A 55 8.20 11.87 -2.86
CA VAL A 55 8.29 11.59 -4.30
C VAL A 55 7.48 10.34 -4.66
N SER A 56 7.60 9.29 -3.86
CA SER A 56 6.87 8.04 -4.06
C SER A 56 5.36 8.23 -3.91
N ALA A 57 4.90 9.01 -2.92
CA ALA A 57 3.49 9.32 -2.70
C ALA A 57 2.86 10.04 -3.91
N TYR A 58 3.59 10.97 -4.53
CA TYR A 58 3.13 11.62 -5.76
C TYR A 58 3.00 10.62 -6.92
N LYS A 59 3.99 9.73 -7.09
CA LYS A 59 3.93 8.66 -8.09
C LYS A 59 2.75 7.71 -7.83
N TYR A 60 2.51 7.37 -6.57
CA TYR A 60 1.45 6.44 -6.16
C TYR A 60 0.05 7.04 -6.28
N ALA A 61 -0.13 8.33 -6.04
CA ALA A 61 -1.40 9.00 -6.29
C ALA A 61 -1.85 8.85 -7.75
N LYS A 62 -0.91 8.81 -8.70
CA LYS A 62 -1.18 8.51 -10.10
C LYS A 62 -1.55 7.03 -10.29
N ILE A 63 -0.74 6.11 -9.77
CA ILE A 63 -0.93 4.65 -9.90
C ILE A 63 -2.29 4.21 -9.32
N PHE A 64 -2.65 4.67 -8.12
CA PHE A 64 -3.93 4.36 -7.48
C PHE A 64 -5.14 4.78 -8.33
N ARG A 65 -5.00 5.81 -9.15
CA ARG A 65 -6.09 6.31 -10.02
C ARG A 65 -6.15 5.61 -11.37
N THR A 66 -5.04 5.07 -11.88
CA THR A 66 -4.96 4.66 -13.29
C THR A 66 -4.57 3.21 -13.55
N GLN A 67 -4.18 2.41 -12.54
CA GLN A 67 -3.72 1.03 -12.77
C GLN A 67 -4.59 -0.04 -12.07
N SER A 68 -4.52 -1.30 -12.47
CA SER A 68 -5.19 -2.40 -11.75
C SER A 68 -4.59 -2.61 -10.35
N ALA A 69 -5.33 -3.28 -9.47
CA ALA A 69 -4.85 -3.59 -8.11
C ALA A 69 -3.54 -4.37 -8.11
N GLN A 70 -3.37 -5.33 -9.02
CA GLN A 70 -2.16 -6.14 -9.10
C GLN A 70 -0.92 -5.31 -9.47
N THR A 71 -1.02 -4.44 -10.48
CA THR A 71 0.11 -3.57 -10.87
C THR A 71 0.41 -2.56 -9.76
N MET A 72 -0.64 -2.01 -9.15
CA MET A 72 -0.50 -1.11 -8.00
C MET A 72 0.23 -1.79 -6.82
N LEU A 73 -0.14 -3.02 -6.47
CA LEU A 73 0.48 -3.79 -5.40
C LEU A 73 1.95 -4.04 -5.70
N ASN A 74 2.26 -4.55 -6.90
CA ASN A 74 3.64 -4.83 -7.31
C ASN A 74 4.52 -3.57 -7.34
N GLU A 75 3.98 -2.43 -7.77
CA GLU A 75 4.74 -1.18 -7.82
C GLU A 75 4.89 -0.50 -6.45
N THR A 76 3.92 -0.63 -5.55
CA THR A 76 3.94 0.08 -4.25
C THR A 76 4.54 -0.76 -3.13
N PHE A 77 4.45 -2.09 -3.18
CA PHE A 77 4.91 -2.99 -2.13
C PHE A 77 6.39 -2.80 -1.74
N PRO A 78 7.35 -2.62 -2.67
CA PRO A 78 8.75 -2.38 -2.31
C PRO A 78 8.95 -1.13 -1.43
N THR A 79 8.17 -0.06 -1.64
CA THR A 79 8.25 1.14 -0.80
C THR A 79 7.68 0.92 0.59
N LEU A 80 6.62 0.09 0.72
CA LEU A 80 6.17 -0.37 2.02
C LEU A 80 7.26 -1.13 2.75
N ALA A 81 7.96 -2.03 2.04
CA ALA A 81 9.05 -2.81 2.60
C ALA A 81 10.16 -1.90 3.14
N TYR A 82 10.56 -0.87 2.39
CA TYR A 82 11.53 0.11 2.88
C TYR A 82 11.03 0.87 4.13
N ALA A 83 9.76 1.22 4.20
CA ALA A 83 9.18 1.87 5.37
C ALA A 83 9.20 0.97 6.61
N TYR A 84 8.84 -0.32 6.44
CA TYR A 84 8.90 -1.31 7.51
C TYR A 84 10.33 -1.58 7.98
N ILE A 85 11.31 -1.62 7.07
CA ILE A 85 12.72 -1.78 7.41
C ILE A 85 13.22 -0.55 8.16
N ALA A 86 12.88 0.65 7.69
CA ALA A 86 13.21 1.92 8.33
C ALA A 86 12.64 1.99 9.77
N GLU A 87 11.37 1.59 9.93
CA GLU A 87 10.70 1.52 11.23
C GLU A 87 11.33 0.46 12.15
N ALA A 88 11.66 -0.72 11.62
CA ALA A 88 12.35 -1.76 12.37
C ALA A 88 13.74 -1.32 12.84
N ILE A 89 14.50 -0.58 12.00
CA ILE A 89 15.78 0.01 12.40
C ILE A 89 15.55 1.05 13.50
N SER A 90 14.56 1.91 13.40
CA SER A 90 14.31 2.90 14.47
C SER A 90 13.88 2.27 15.79
N LEU A 91 13.18 1.13 15.76
CA LEU A 91 12.68 0.44 16.95
C LEU A 91 13.64 -0.62 17.50
N HIS A 92 14.87 -0.70 16.98
CA HIS A 92 15.82 -1.75 17.34
C HIS A 92 16.20 -1.74 18.83
N GLU A 93 16.31 -0.55 19.44
CA GLU A 93 16.61 -0.40 20.87
C GLU A 93 15.44 -0.81 21.78
N HIS A 94 14.23 -0.92 21.21
CA HIS A 94 13.01 -1.25 21.95
C HIS A 94 12.60 -2.73 21.84
N GLY A 95 13.42 -3.58 21.20
CA GLY A 95 13.14 -5.02 21.06
C GLY A 95 11.95 -5.37 20.17
N MET A 96 11.30 -4.39 19.54
CA MET A 96 10.15 -4.59 18.65
C MET A 96 10.51 -4.74 17.17
N SER A 97 11.78 -4.54 16.80
CA SER A 97 12.27 -4.61 15.41
C SER A 97 11.99 -5.95 14.71
N LEU A 98 12.07 -7.06 15.46
CA LEU A 98 11.82 -8.41 14.96
C LEU A 98 10.34 -8.73 14.76
N ALA A 99 9.42 -8.01 15.40
CA ALA A 99 7.98 -8.24 15.26
C ALA A 99 7.39 -7.55 14.01
N VAL A 100 8.05 -6.49 13.53
CA VAL A 100 7.62 -5.68 12.37
C VAL A 100 7.89 -6.40 11.04
N LEU A 101 9.00 -7.14 10.94
CA LEU A 101 9.41 -7.81 9.70
C LEU A 101 8.52 -9.00 9.26
N PRO A 102 8.05 -9.89 10.16
CA PRO A 102 7.11 -10.94 9.81
C PRO A 102 5.79 -10.40 9.26
N PHE A 103 5.32 -9.25 9.75
CA PHE A 103 4.08 -8.64 9.26
C PHE A 103 4.20 -8.24 7.79
N LEU A 104 5.32 -7.64 7.40
CA LEU A 104 5.62 -7.33 6.00
C LEU A 104 5.61 -8.59 5.12
N PHE A 105 6.16 -9.70 5.60
CA PHE A 105 6.15 -10.97 4.89
C PHE A 105 4.74 -11.52 4.68
N PHE A 106 3.87 -11.45 5.70
CA PHE A 106 2.46 -11.83 5.56
C PHE A 106 1.71 -10.95 4.56
N LEU A 107 1.93 -9.62 4.60
CA LEU A 107 1.34 -8.71 3.61
C LEU A 107 1.73 -9.09 2.18
N TRP A 108 3.00 -9.47 1.96
CA TRP A 108 3.47 -9.90 0.66
C TRP A 108 2.73 -11.15 0.18
N ILE A 109 2.64 -12.19 1.01
CA ILE A 109 1.98 -13.44 0.65
C ILE A 109 0.50 -13.21 0.33
N PHE A 110 -0.24 -12.58 1.25
CA PHE A 110 -1.70 -12.48 1.13
C PHE A 110 -2.17 -11.50 0.06
N PHE A 111 -1.39 -10.46 -0.23
CA PHE A 111 -1.84 -9.40 -1.13
C PHE A 111 -1.10 -9.37 -2.47
N VAL A 112 0.14 -9.86 -2.54
CA VAL A 112 0.96 -9.76 -3.77
C VAL A 112 1.07 -11.11 -4.49
N ILE A 113 1.21 -12.22 -3.76
CA ILE A 113 1.38 -13.56 -4.37
C ILE A 113 0.04 -14.29 -4.51
N ASP A 114 -0.91 -14.09 -3.59
CA ASP A 114 -2.16 -14.85 -3.57
C ASP A 114 -3.06 -14.53 -4.79
N GLU A 115 -2.93 -15.35 -5.83
CA GLU A 115 -3.73 -15.26 -7.04
C GLU A 115 -5.23 -15.39 -6.78
N ARG A 116 -5.65 -16.19 -5.79
CA ARG A 116 -7.07 -16.36 -5.47
C ARG A 116 -7.67 -15.06 -4.91
N PHE A 117 -6.88 -14.35 -4.12
CA PHE A 117 -7.28 -13.03 -3.61
C PHE A 117 -7.38 -12.01 -4.75
N LEU A 118 -6.42 -12.00 -5.67
CA LEU A 118 -6.40 -11.09 -6.83
C LEU A 118 -7.56 -11.39 -7.81
N ASP A 119 -7.87 -12.66 -8.03
CA ASP A 119 -9.01 -13.09 -8.83
C ASP A 119 -10.32 -12.66 -8.15
N TRP A 120 -10.45 -12.87 -6.85
CA TRP A 120 -11.62 -12.44 -6.08
C TRP A 120 -11.84 -10.91 -6.10
N LEU A 121 -10.75 -10.13 -6.14
CA LEU A 121 -10.80 -8.67 -6.25
C LEU A 121 -11.31 -8.22 -7.62
N THR A 122 -10.90 -8.90 -8.68
CA THR A 122 -11.16 -8.52 -10.07
C THR A 122 -12.41 -9.17 -10.66
N GLU A 123 -12.98 -10.16 -9.96
CA GLU A 123 -14.20 -10.86 -10.37
C GLU A 123 -15.39 -9.88 -10.48
N LYS A 124 -15.86 -9.67 -11.72
CA LYS A 124 -17.08 -8.89 -11.99
C LYS A 124 -18.27 -9.65 -11.39
N GLN A 125 -19.03 -9.00 -10.50
CA GLN A 125 -20.24 -9.61 -9.96
C GLN A 125 -21.19 -9.98 -11.10
N PRO A 126 -21.85 -11.17 -11.05
CA PRO A 126 -22.85 -11.52 -12.03
C PRO A 126 -23.92 -10.42 -12.01
N GLN A 127 -24.21 -9.86 -13.18
CA GLN A 127 -25.31 -8.91 -13.32
C GLN A 127 -26.58 -9.63 -12.87
N GLN A 128 -27.20 -9.15 -11.78
CA GLN A 128 -28.56 -9.59 -11.45
C GLN A 128 -29.39 -9.37 -12.71
N PRO A 129 -30.11 -10.41 -13.21
CA PRO A 129 -30.95 -10.24 -14.38
C PRO A 129 -31.88 -9.08 -14.06
N LYS A 130 -31.80 -8.01 -14.87
CA LYS A 130 -32.78 -6.93 -14.83
C LYS A 130 -34.14 -7.62 -14.87
N GLN A 131 -34.89 -7.54 -13.77
CA GLN A 131 -36.29 -7.87 -13.79
C GLN A 131 -36.89 -6.98 -14.88
N THR A 132 -37.14 -7.58 -16.05
CA THR A 132 -38.04 -7.00 -17.02
C THR A 132 -39.34 -6.84 -16.27
N LEU A 133 -39.65 -5.60 -15.88
CA LEU A 133 -41.00 -5.19 -15.54
C LEU A 133 -41.87 -5.75 -16.66
N ARG A 134 -42.66 -6.79 -16.32
CA ARG A 134 -43.77 -7.20 -17.15
C ARG A 134 -44.74 -6.03 -17.10
N ASP A 135 -44.83 -5.32 -18.21
CA ASP A 135 -45.96 -4.46 -18.49
C ASP A 135 -47.15 -5.39 -18.78
N ASP A 136 -47.87 -5.76 -17.72
CA ASP A 136 -49.23 -6.32 -17.80
C ASP A 136 -50.22 -5.22 -17.39
#